data_AF-I0JLZ0-F1
#
_entry.id   AF-I0JLZ0-F1
#
_cell.length_a   1.000
_cell.length_b   1.000
_cell.length_c   1.000
_cell.angle_alpha   90.00
_cell.angle_beta   90.00
_cell.angle_gamma   90.00
#
_symmetry.space_group_name_H-M   'P 1'
#
loop_
_entity.id
_entity.type
_entity.pdbx_description
1 polymer ?
#
loop_
_entity_poly.entity_id
_entity_poly.type
_entity_poly.pdbx_seq_one_letter_code
_entity_poly.pdbx_strand_id
1 'polypeptide(L)'
;MTYSRIISLILIILLAGCIPQSDNVEVLQAHSESYGVYLYTEIDNDHPSEADNYLTALLDWKMKHEHKSLSFEQSEANTGQIDVDEDQLPTLVVKRDGKVIELISGDSGSQDIMNKLESSISLTNKNS
;
A
#
# COMPACT_ATOMS: atom_id res chain seq x y z
N MET A 1 -8.33 -54.98 11.67
CA MET A 1 -8.14 -54.33 10.36
C MET A 1 -8.93 -53.03 10.20
N THR A 2 -9.45 -52.42 11.26
CA THR A 2 -10.31 -51.21 11.21
C THR A 2 -9.57 -49.91 11.56
N TYR A 3 -8.51 -49.97 12.36
CA TYR A 3 -7.70 -48.79 12.75
C TYR A 3 -6.90 -48.17 11.60
N SER A 4 -6.50 -48.99 10.60
CA SER A 4 -5.73 -48.53 9.45
C SER A 4 -6.50 -47.54 8.56
N ARG A 5 -7.83 -47.66 8.49
CA ARG A 5 -8.67 -46.72 7.71
C ARG A 5 -8.90 -45.39 8.42
N ILE A 6 -8.89 -45.39 9.75
CA ILE A 6 -9.06 -44.18 10.57
C ILE A 6 -7.79 -43.32 10.49
N ILE A 7 -6.61 -43.94 10.55
CA ILE A 7 -5.31 -43.25 10.44
C ILE A 7 -5.17 -42.54 9.09
N SER A 8 -5.66 -43.15 8.01
CA SER A 8 -5.61 -42.55 6.67
C SER A 8 -6.47 -41.28 6.55
N LEU A 9 -7.58 -41.19 7.30
CA LEU A 9 -8.46 -40.02 7.31
C LEU A 9 -7.85 -38.84 8.09
N ILE A 10 -7.14 -39.13 9.19
CA ILE A 10 -6.48 -38.12 10.01
C ILE A 10 -5.30 -37.49 9.25
N LEU A 11 -4.58 -38.28 8.45
CA LEU A 11 -3.48 -37.78 7.61
C LEU A 11 -3.93 -36.79 6.52
N ILE A 12 -5.15 -36.95 5.98
CA ILE A 12 -5.70 -36.05 4.96
C ILE A 12 -6.12 -34.71 5.58
N ILE A 13 -6.63 -34.72 6.82
CA ILE A 13 -7.01 -33.49 7.55
C ILE A 13 -5.79 -32.66 7.94
N LEU A 14 -4.66 -33.32 8.26
CA LEU A 14 -3.40 -32.64 8.58
C LEU A 14 -2.78 -31.89 7.39
N LEU A 15 -3.08 -32.31 6.15
CA LEU A 15 -2.61 -31.63 4.93
C LEU A 15 -3.43 -30.38 4.56
N ALA A 16 -4.59 -30.17 5.19
CA ALA A 16 -5.38 -28.95 5.01
C ALA A 16 -4.92 -27.79 5.91
N GLY A 17 -3.93 -28.02 6.79
CA GLY A 17 -3.43 -27.03 7.74
C GLY A 17 -2.30 -26.20 7.18
N CYS A 18 -2.64 -25.22 6.34
CA CYS A 18 -1.93 -23.94 6.16
C CYS A 18 -2.70 -23.17 5.08
N ILE A 19 -3.82 -22.56 5.46
CA ILE A 19 -4.35 -21.45 4.66
C ILE A 19 -3.48 -20.26 5.06
N PRO A 20 -2.63 -19.71 4.17
CA PRO A 20 -1.95 -18.47 4.47
C PRO A 20 -3.04 -17.43 4.75
N GLN A 21 -3.03 -16.91 5.97
CA GLN A 21 -3.82 -15.75 6.32
C GLN A 21 -3.29 -14.64 5.40
N SER A 22 -4.07 -14.28 4.40
CA SER A 22 -3.67 -13.22 3.49
C SER A 22 -3.81 -11.93 4.25
N ASP A 23 -2.69 -11.27 4.53
CA ASP A 23 -2.71 -10.03 5.25
C ASP A 23 -3.32 -8.94 4.36
N ASN A 24 -4.24 -8.17 4.93
CA ASN A 24 -4.85 -7.03 4.26
C ASN A 24 -4.06 -5.78 4.66
N VAL A 25 -3.98 -4.82 3.73
CA VAL A 25 -3.44 -3.50 3.97
C VAL A 25 -4.53 -2.46 3.86
N GLU A 26 -4.35 -1.35 4.56
CA GLU A 26 -5.12 -0.15 4.37
C GLU A 26 -4.55 0.64 3.18
N VAL A 27 -5.45 1.16 2.35
CA VAL A 27 -5.13 1.95 1.17
C VAL A 27 -5.83 3.29 1.25
N LEU A 28 -5.05 4.36 1.35
CA LEU A 28 -5.53 5.72 1.18
C LEU A 28 -5.11 6.24 -0.19
N GLN A 29 -6.08 6.51 -1.06
CA GLN A 29 -5.82 6.90 -2.45
C GLN A 29 -6.35 8.30 -2.76
N ALA A 30 -5.63 9.02 -3.62
CA ALA A 30 -6.02 10.30 -4.17
C ALA A 30 -5.81 10.33 -5.68
N HIS A 31 -6.84 10.74 -6.43
CA HIS A 31 -6.82 10.74 -7.90
C HIS A 31 -6.88 12.14 -8.50
N SER A 32 -6.11 12.32 -9.56
CA SER A 32 -6.17 13.40 -10.53
C SER A 32 -6.49 12.82 -11.91
N GLU A 33 -6.86 13.66 -12.88
CA GLU A 33 -7.05 13.24 -14.28
C GLU A 33 -5.81 12.55 -14.89
N SER A 34 -4.61 12.84 -14.39
CA SER A 34 -3.34 12.41 -15.00
C SER A 34 -2.46 11.52 -14.12
N TYR A 35 -2.84 11.28 -12.86
CA TYR A 35 -2.11 10.40 -11.95
C TYR A 35 -2.97 10.03 -10.73
N GLY A 36 -2.66 8.92 -10.09
CA GLY A 36 -3.16 8.53 -8.78
C GLY A 36 -2.01 8.38 -7.79
N VAL A 37 -2.27 8.74 -6.53
CA VAL A 37 -1.35 8.55 -5.40
C VAL A 37 -2.01 7.57 -4.45
N TYR A 38 -1.27 6.57 -3.99
CA TYR A 38 -1.76 5.51 -3.12
C TYR A 38 -0.80 5.37 -1.94
N LEU A 39 -1.30 5.49 -0.73
CA LEU A 39 -0.58 5.17 0.49
C LEU A 39 -1.06 3.81 0.97
N TYR A 40 -0.14 2.87 1.06
CA TYR A 40 -0.35 1.53 1.60
C TYR A 40 0.24 1.46 3.01
N THR A 41 -0.56 1.04 3.98
CA THR A 41 -0.15 0.87 5.38
C THR A 41 -0.66 -0.45 5.93
N GLU A 42 0.03 -1.01 6.92
CA GLU A 42 -0.45 -2.15 7.68
C GLU A 42 -1.73 -1.78 8.45
N ILE A 43 -2.67 -2.72 8.59
CA ILE A 43 -3.89 -2.49 9.37
C ILE A 43 -3.58 -2.38 10.87
N ASP A 44 -2.68 -3.24 11.36
CA ASP A 44 -2.33 -3.30 12.79
C ASP A 44 -1.17 -2.35 13.18
N ASN A 45 -0.70 -1.51 12.24
CA ASN A 45 0.23 -0.39 12.42
C ASN A 45 1.24 -0.59 13.58
N ASP A 46 2.09 -1.61 13.47
CA ASP A 46 3.13 -1.89 14.48
C ASP A 46 4.15 -0.74 14.60
N HIS A 47 4.24 0.11 13.56
CA HIS A 47 5.11 1.29 13.45
C HIS A 47 4.32 2.59 13.17
N PRO A 48 3.50 3.08 14.12
CA PRO A 48 2.55 4.16 13.87
C PRO A 48 3.23 5.49 13.50
N SER A 49 4.43 5.75 14.05
CA SER A 49 5.17 6.99 13.76
C SER A 49 5.62 7.10 12.31
N GLU A 50 5.90 5.97 11.64
CA GLU A 50 6.30 5.97 10.24
C GLU A 50 5.06 6.21 9.36
N ALA A 51 3.97 5.48 9.58
CA ALA A 51 2.70 5.68 8.88
C ALA A 51 2.19 7.13 9.00
N ASP A 52 2.34 7.74 10.18
CA ASP A 52 1.98 9.14 10.44
C ASP A 52 2.77 10.12 9.56
N ASN A 53 4.07 9.86 9.32
CA ASN A 53 4.89 10.71 8.45
C ASN A 53 4.38 10.69 7.00
N TYR A 54 4.00 9.51 6.50
CA TYR A 54 3.45 9.34 5.15
C TYR A 54 2.08 9.99 5.01
N LEU A 55 1.19 9.78 5.99
CA LEU A 55 -0.13 10.41 6.01
C LEU A 55 -0.01 11.93 6.07
N THR A 56 0.84 12.46 6.95
CA THR A 56 1.11 13.90 7.06
C THR A 56 1.60 14.46 5.74
N ALA A 57 2.58 13.81 5.10
CA ALA A 57 3.12 14.24 3.82
C ALA A 57 2.06 14.29 2.71
N LEU A 58 1.17 13.29 2.67
CA LEU A 58 0.10 13.22 1.68
C LEU A 58 -0.98 14.30 1.90
N LEU A 59 -1.33 14.58 3.16
CA LEU A 59 -2.26 15.66 3.53
C LEU A 59 -1.68 17.04 3.24
N ASP A 60 -0.42 17.29 3.62
CA ASP A 60 0.28 18.54 3.33
C ASP A 60 0.38 18.79 1.82
N TRP A 61 0.72 17.74 1.07
CA TRP A 61 0.73 17.79 -0.38
C TRP A 61 -0.64 18.15 -0.97
N LYS A 62 -1.73 17.56 -0.45
CA LYS A 62 -3.11 17.91 -0.84
C LYS A 62 -3.41 19.37 -0.56
N MET A 63 -3.13 19.85 0.65
CA MET A 63 -3.39 21.24 1.06
C MET A 63 -2.65 22.25 0.16
N LYS A 64 -1.43 21.92 -0.25
CA LYS A 64 -0.66 22.76 -1.19
C LYS A 64 -1.24 22.78 -2.61
N HIS A 65 -2.03 21.77 -2.97
CA HIS A 65 -2.63 21.61 -4.30
C HIS A 65 -4.15 21.71 -4.29
N GLU A 66 -4.75 22.42 -3.33
CA GLU A 66 -6.21 22.59 -3.14
C GLU A 66 -6.97 23.02 -4.41
N HIS A 67 -6.30 23.63 -5.39
CA HIS A 67 -6.88 23.98 -6.68
C HIS A 67 -7.11 22.78 -7.62
N LYS A 68 -6.54 21.62 -7.34
CA LYS A 68 -6.79 20.35 -8.03
C LYS A 68 -7.83 19.57 -7.23
N SER A 69 -8.90 19.15 -7.89
CA SER A 69 -9.92 18.30 -7.27
C SER A 69 -9.33 16.92 -6.93
N LEU A 70 -8.75 16.80 -5.74
CA LEU A 70 -8.18 15.56 -5.21
C LEU A 70 -9.16 14.98 -4.18
N SER A 71 -9.95 14.00 -4.62
CA SER A 71 -10.77 13.19 -3.71
C SER A 71 -9.89 12.17 -3.02
N PHE A 72 -10.12 11.96 -1.72
CA PHE A 72 -9.44 10.92 -0.96
C PHE A 72 -10.42 9.80 -0.69
N GLU A 73 -10.01 8.57 -0.97
CA GLU A 73 -10.77 7.36 -0.70
C GLU A 73 -9.92 6.41 0.13
N GLN A 74 -10.55 5.80 1.13
CA GLN A 74 -9.92 4.81 1.99
C GLN A 74 -10.55 3.45 1.67
N SER A 75 -9.73 2.42 1.52
CA SER A 75 -10.17 1.06 1.23
C SER A 75 -9.19 0.04 1.83
N GLU A 76 -9.57 -1.23 1.80
CA GLU A 76 -8.65 -2.33 2.13
C GLU A 76 -8.29 -3.08 0.86
N ALA A 77 -7.03 -3.48 0.75
CA ALA A 77 -6.55 -4.33 -0.33
C ALA A 77 -5.81 -5.53 0.22
N ASN A 78 -5.88 -6.66 -0.49
CA ASN A 78 -5.06 -7.81 -0.18
C ASN A 78 -3.61 -7.55 -0.58
N THR A 79 -2.62 -7.92 0.24
CA THR A 79 -1.19 -7.81 -0.11
C THR A 79 -0.86 -8.51 -1.43
N GLY A 80 -1.52 -9.63 -1.75
CA GLY A 80 -1.34 -10.33 -3.03
C GLY A 80 -1.92 -9.61 -4.27
N GLN A 81 -2.61 -8.48 -4.09
CA GLN A 81 -3.24 -7.70 -5.17
C GLN A 81 -2.56 -6.34 -5.39
N ILE A 82 -1.57 -5.98 -4.58
CA ILE A 82 -0.82 -4.73 -4.70
C ILE A 82 0.59 -5.02 -5.20
N ASP A 83 1.15 -4.10 -5.98
CA ASP A 83 2.53 -4.19 -6.49
C ASP A 83 3.55 -3.66 -5.45
N VAL A 84 3.38 -4.03 -4.19
CA VAL A 84 4.22 -3.60 -3.05
C VAL A 84 4.38 -4.78 -2.10
N ASP A 85 5.62 -5.07 -1.71
CA ASP A 85 5.90 -6.12 -0.74
C ASP A 85 5.56 -5.63 0.69
N GLU A 86 5.10 -6.53 1.55
CA GLU A 86 4.66 -6.20 2.92
C GLU A 86 5.80 -5.59 3.76
N ASP A 87 7.04 -6.04 3.54
CA ASP A 87 8.24 -5.52 4.23
C ASP A 87 8.63 -4.10 3.80
N GLN A 88 7.93 -3.52 2.83
CA GLN A 88 8.12 -2.14 2.38
C GLN A 88 7.09 -1.18 2.98
N LEU A 89 6.08 -1.68 3.69
CA LEU A 89 5.08 -0.83 4.32
C LEU A 89 5.70 -0.02 5.49
N PRO A 90 5.26 1.24 5.72
CA PRO A 90 4.35 2.02 4.88
C PRO A 90 5.00 2.48 3.56
N THR A 91 4.22 2.50 2.48
CA THR A 91 4.72 2.89 1.15
C THR A 91 3.73 3.81 0.43
N LEU A 92 4.27 4.85 -0.22
CA LEU A 92 3.53 5.73 -1.10
C LEU A 92 3.89 5.46 -2.56
N VAL A 93 2.88 5.13 -3.36
CA VAL A 93 2.99 4.78 -4.78
C VAL A 93 2.34 5.85 -5.63
N VAL A 94 3.05 6.31 -6.64
CA VAL A 94 2.49 7.20 -7.67
C VAL A 94 2.26 6.39 -8.93
N LYS A 95 1.02 6.37 -9.42
CA LYS A 95 0.65 5.72 -10.68
C LYS A 95 0.22 6.73 -11.73
N ARG A 96 0.61 6.51 -12.98
CA ARG A 96 0.12 7.24 -14.16
C ARG A 96 -0.32 6.24 -15.21
N ASP A 97 -1.52 6.43 -15.77
CA ASP A 97 -2.13 5.49 -16.72
C ASP A 97 -2.11 4.03 -16.22
N GLY A 98 -2.33 3.85 -14.91
CA GLY A 98 -2.31 2.55 -14.24
C GLY A 98 -0.92 1.97 -13.95
N LYS A 99 0.18 2.61 -14.38
CA LYS A 99 1.55 2.15 -14.18
C LYS A 99 2.23 2.86 -13.03
N VAL A 100 2.95 2.13 -12.18
CA VAL A 100 3.81 2.70 -11.14
C VAL A 100 4.93 3.51 -11.79
N ILE A 101 5.04 4.78 -11.43
CA ILE A 101 6.13 5.67 -11.87
C ILE A 101 7.08 6.04 -10.72
N GLU A 102 6.64 5.89 -9.47
CA GLU A 102 7.45 6.15 -8.29
C GLU A 102 6.94 5.29 -7.12
N LEU A 103 7.88 4.81 -6.30
CA LEU A 103 7.62 4.11 -5.05
C LEU A 103 8.50 4.74 -3.96
N ILE A 104 7.87 5.27 -2.92
CA ILE A 104 8.51 5.95 -1.80
C ILE A 104 8.25 5.10 -0.55
N SER A 105 9.30 4.50 -0.02
CA SER A 105 9.25 3.60 1.16
C SER A 105 10.43 3.85 2.10
N GLY A 106 10.33 3.28 3.31
CA GLY A 106 11.33 3.34 4.37
C GLY A 106 11.17 4.51 5.34
N ASP A 107 12.04 4.54 6.35
CA ASP A 107 12.01 5.58 7.39
C ASP A 107 12.49 6.93 6.83
N SER A 108 11.59 7.90 6.77
CA SER A 108 11.84 9.25 6.28
C SER A 108 10.86 10.22 6.95
N GLY A 109 11.31 11.44 7.21
CA GLY A 109 10.43 12.50 7.71
C GLY A 109 9.38 12.89 6.67
N SER A 110 8.22 13.36 7.14
CA SER A 110 7.11 13.77 6.26
C SER A 110 7.52 14.78 5.17
N GLN A 111 8.41 15.71 5.49
CA GLN A 111 8.89 16.71 4.53
C GLN A 111 9.70 16.09 3.39
N ASP A 112 10.52 15.08 3.68
CA ASP A 112 11.31 14.38 2.65
C ASP A 112 10.42 13.53 1.75
N ILE A 113 9.43 12.85 2.33
CA ILE A 113 8.40 12.10 1.60
C ILE A 113 7.64 13.05 0.66
N MET A 114 7.20 14.21 1.16
CA MET A 114 6.50 15.22 0.36
C MET A 114 7.37 15.75 -0.78
N ASN A 115 8.66 16.03 -0.54
CA ASN A 115 9.58 16.50 -1.57
C ASN A 115 9.78 15.46 -2.69
N LYS A 116 9.91 14.17 -2.33
CA LYS A 116 9.97 13.06 -3.30
C LYS A 116 8.67 12.95 -4.11
N LEU A 117 7.52 13.04 -3.44
CA LEU A 117 6.20 13.04 -4.08
C LEU A 117 6.07 14.18 -5.11
N GLU A 118 6.39 15.41 -4.73
CA GLU A 118 6.34 16.56 -5.64
C GLU A 118 7.28 16.42 -6.83
N SER A 119 8.49 15.92 -6.60
CA SER A 119 9.49 15.71 -7.63
C SER A 119 9.01 14.68 -8.66
N SER A 120 8.47 13.55 -8.20
CA SER A 120 7.96 12.48 -9.07
C SER A 120 6.82 12.97 -10.00
N ILE A 121 5.88 13.75 -9.45
CA ILE A 121 4.77 14.30 -10.22
C ILE A 121 5.25 15.38 -11.20
N SER A 122 6.19 16.22 -10.78
CA SER A 122 6.70 17.35 -11.58
C SER A 122 7.61 16.91 -12.73
N LEU A 123 8.49 15.93 -12.50
CA LEU A 123 9.36 15.37 -13.53
C LEU A 123 8.56 14.76 -14.67
N THR A 124 7.44 14.13 -14.33
CA THR A 124 6.60 13.45 -15.32
C THR A 124 5.73 14.42 -16.12
N ASN A 125 5.51 15.67 -15.65
CA ASN A 125 4.81 16.70 -16.42
C ASN A 125 5.70 17.43 -17.45
N LYS A 126 7.02 17.29 -17.38
CA LYS A 126 7.94 17.88 -18.38
C LYS A 126 8.18 16.99 -19.60
N ASN A 127 7.82 15.71 -19.51
CA ASN A 127 8.08 14.70 -20.55
C ASN A 127 6.81 14.29 -21.32
N SER A 128 5.70 15.01 -21.14
CA SER A 128 4.44 14.85 -21.87
C SER A 128 4.12 16.09 -22.69
#